data_AF-A0A496T4A3-F1
#
_entry.id   AF-A0A496T4A3-F1
#
_cell.length_a   1.000
_cell.length_b   1.000
_cell.length_c   1.000
_cell.angle_alpha   90.00
_cell.angle_beta   90.00
_cell.angle_gamma   90.00
#
_symmetry.space_group_name_H-M   'P 1'
#
loop_
_entity.id
_entity.type
_entity.pdbx_description
1 polymer ?
#
loop_
_entity_poly.entity_id
_entity_poly.type
_entity_poly.pdbx_seq_one_letter_code
_entity_poly.pdbx_strand_id
1 'polypeptide(L)'
;VEKNQPQWIETSSHLRGNFAWNIIRAFHLAGRCAGCGACEDACPVDIPLMLLNYKLEKEIWDYFHYRVDLDPESVPPFTTFKTDDRGEFIL
;
A
#
# COMPACT_ATOMS: atom_id res chain seq x y z
N VAL A 1 -18.37 16.88 11.79
CA VAL A 1 -18.15 16.39 10.41
C VAL A 1 -19.51 16.19 9.79
N GLU A 2 -19.75 16.84 8.65
CA GLU A 2 -20.99 16.79 7.88
C GLU A 2 -21.26 15.37 7.36
N LYS A 3 -22.48 14.84 7.53
CA LYS A 3 -22.87 13.43 7.24
C LYS A 3 -23.08 13.12 5.75
N ASN A 4 -22.89 14.12 4.90
CA ASN A 4 -23.13 14.14 3.46
C ASN A 4 -21.86 13.79 2.65
N GLN A 5 -20.73 13.54 3.32
CA GLN A 5 -19.52 13.01 2.67
C GLN A 5 -19.22 11.60 3.18
N PRO A 6 -19.09 10.60 2.29
CA PRO A 6 -18.73 9.25 2.69
C PRO A 6 -17.37 9.27 3.39
N GLN A 7 -17.33 8.75 4.62
CA GLN A 7 -16.11 8.62 5.40
C GLN A 7 -15.46 7.27 5.05
N TRP A 8 -14.34 7.32 4.32
CA TRP A 8 -13.57 6.11 3.96
C TRP A 8 -12.65 5.63 5.09
N ILE A 9 -12.34 6.53 6.02
CA ILE A 9 -11.46 6.30 7.16
C ILE A 9 -12.22 6.76 8.40
N GLU A 10 -12.27 5.89 9.40
CA GLU A 10 -12.83 6.22 10.71
C GLU A 10 -12.05 7.38 11.34
N THR A 11 -12.76 8.41 11.80
CA THR A 11 -12.13 9.61 12.38
C THR A 11 -11.63 9.39 13.81
N SER A 12 -12.08 8.30 14.45
CA SER A 12 -11.72 7.95 15.81
C SER A 12 -10.60 6.91 15.84
N SER A 13 -9.63 7.09 16.72
CA SER A 13 -8.49 6.19 16.91
C SER A 13 -8.86 4.94 17.73
N HIS A 14 -9.75 4.11 17.19
CA HIS A 14 -10.08 2.80 17.76
C HIS A 14 -9.44 1.67 16.96
N LEU A 15 -9.29 0.49 17.58
CA LEU A 15 -8.59 -0.66 17.00
C LEU A 15 -9.04 -0.99 15.57
N ARG A 16 -10.35 -1.03 15.32
CA ARG A 16 -10.89 -1.30 13.98
C ARG A 16 -10.47 -0.26 12.93
N GLY A 17 -10.49 1.02 13.29
CA GLY A 17 -10.15 2.12 12.39
C GLY A 17 -8.66 2.14 12.10
N ASN A 18 -7.83 1.98 13.14
CA ASN A 18 -6.38 1.90 13.00
C ASN A 18 -5.96 0.67 12.17
N PHE A 19 -6.60 -0.48 12.39
CA PHE A 19 -6.35 -1.68 11.59
C PHE A 19 -6.66 -1.44 10.11
N ALA A 20 -7.88 -0.97 9.81
CA ALA A 20 -8.30 -0.69 8.44
C ALA A 20 -7.37 0.33 7.76
N TRP A 21 -7.02 1.40 8.47
CA TRP A 21 -6.12 2.43 7.97
C TRP A 21 -4.74 1.88 7.60
N ASN A 22 -4.13 1.04 8.45
CA ASN A 22 -2.80 0.48 8.17
C ASN A 22 -2.82 -0.46 6.96
N ILE A 23 -3.85 -1.29 6.81
CA ILE A 23 -3.99 -2.20 5.65
C ILE A 23 -4.20 -1.39 4.36
N ILE A 24 -5.12 -0.42 4.39
CA ILE A 24 -5.42 0.44 3.24
C ILE A 24 -4.20 1.26 2.84
N ARG A 25 -3.47 1.81 3.82
CA ARG A 25 -2.23 2.54 3.56
C ARG A 25 -1.19 1.65 2.90
N ALA A 26 -0.95 0.45 3.43
CA ALA A 26 0.00 -0.49 2.85
C ALA A 26 -0.36 -0.79 1.39
N PHE A 27 -1.64 -1.07 1.11
CA PHE A 27 -2.12 -1.31 -0.25
C PHE A 27 -1.89 -0.11 -1.18
N HIS A 28 -2.23 1.11 -0.77
CA HIS A 28 -1.98 2.32 -1.57
C HIS A 28 -0.50 2.60 -1.84
N LEU A 29 0.39 2.09 -0.98
CA LEU A 29 1.84 2.20 -1.12
C LEU A 29 2.45 1.03 -1.91
N ALA A 30 1.67 0.02 -2.31
CA ALA A 30 2.17 -1.06 -3.16
C ALA A 30 2.72 -0.46 -4.48
N GLY A 31 3.99 -0.75 -4.78
CA GLY A 31 4.69 -0.16 -5.93
C GLY A 31 5.14 1.29 -5.75
N ARG A 32 5.00 1.88 -4.55
CA ARG A 32 5.43 3.26 -4.24
C ARG A 32 6.29 3.37 -2.97
N CYS A 33 6.21 2.40 -2.07
CA CYS A 33 7.05 2.37 -0.88
C CYS A 33 8.52 2.23 -1.27
N ALA A 34 9.36 3.16 -0.80
CA ALA A 34 10.81 3.13 -1.02
C ALA A 34 11.59 2.42 0.10
N GLY A 35 10.92 1.68 0.99
CA GLY A 35 11.60 0.87 2.01
C GLY A 35 12.23 1.64 3.18
N CYS A 36 11.86 2.90 3.44
CA CYS A 36 12.59 3.76 4.37
C CYS A 36 12.38 3.48 5.88
N GLY A 37 11.45 2.62 6.28
CA GLY A 37 11.22 2.31 7.70
C GLY A 37 10.44 3.35 8.52
N ALA A 38 10.35 4.60 8.06
CA ALA A 38 9.83 5.72 8.84
C ALA A 38 8.41 5.52 9.43
N CYS A 39 7.56 4.70 8.81
CA CYS A 39 6.24 4.41 9.37
C CYS A 39 6.28 3.50 10.61
N GLU A 40 7.24 2.58 10.66
CA GLU A 40 7.48 1.71 11.82
C GLU A 40 8.13 2.52 12.94
N ASP A 41 9.18 3.28 12.61
CA ASP A 41 9.88 4.16 13.58
C ASP A 41 8.96 5.19 14.23
N ALA A 42 7.98 5.71 13.48
CA ALA A 42 7.02 6.68 13.99
C ALA A 42 5.87 6.04 14.81
N CYS A 43 5.78 4.71 14.88
CA CYS A 43 4.66 4.04 15.55
C CYS A 43 4.82 4.14 17.08
N PRO A 44 3.87 4.77 17.81
CA PRO A 44 4.01 4.98 19.26
C PRO A 44 3.80 3.69 20.08
N VAL A 45 3.48 2.58 19.44
CA VAL A 45 3.17 1.28 20.05
C VAL A 45 3.95 0.14 19.37
N ASP A 46 5.05 0.47 18.68
CA ASP A 46 6.02 -0.49 18.14
C ASP A 46 5.43 -1.59 17.24
N ILE A 47 4.40 -1.26 16.44
CA ILE A 47 3.86 -2.19 15.46
C ILE A 47 4.88 -2.32 14.31
N PRO A 48 5.25 -3.55 13.90
CA PRO A 48 6.21 -3.78 12.82
C PRO A 48 5.57 -3.54 11.43
N LEU A 49 5.22 -2.29 11.14
CA LEU A 49 4.47 -1.89 9.94
C LEU A 49 5.24 -2.14 8.64
N MET A 50 6.57 -2.25 8.68
CA MET A 50 7.34 -2.56 7.48
C MET A 50 7.09 -3.96 6.94
N LEU A 51 6.68 -4.92 7.79
CA LEU A 51 6.37 -6.27 7.34
C LEU A 51 5.26 -6.30 6.28
N LEU A 52 4.24 -5.44 6.43
CA LEU A 52 3.17 -5.30 5.44
C LEU A 52 3.69 -4.77 4.11
N ASN A 53 4.57 -3.76 4.16
CA ASN A 53 5.13 -3.15 2.96
C ASN A 53 6.10 -4.10 2.24
N TYR A 54 6.93 -4.86 2.96
CA TYR A 54 7.80 -5.87 2.35
C TYR A 54 7.02 -7.00 1.70
N LYS A 55 5.92 -7.44 2.33
CA LYS A 55 5.02 -8.43 1.70
C LYS A 55 4.48 -7.89 0.38
N LEU A 56 3.99 -6.66 0.36
CA LEU A 56 3.44 -6.05 -0.87
C LEU A 56 4.53 -5.77 -1.92
N GLU A 57 5.73 -5.36 -1.53
CA GLU A 57 6.88 -5.23 -2.45
C GLU A 57 7.16 -6.57 -3.14
N LYS A 58 7.16 -7.67 -2.39
CA LYS A 58 7.34 -9.01 -2.96
C LYS A 58 6.25 -9.36 -3.97
N GLU A 59 4.97 -9.14 -3.63
CA GLU A 59 3.88 -9.40 -4.59
C GLU A 59 4.01 -8.54 -5.84
N ILE A 60 4.38 -7.26 -5.69
CA ILE A 60 4.60 -6.36 -6.82
C ILE A 60 5.73 -6.85 -7.72
N TRP A 61 6.82 -7.36 -7.14
CA TRP A 61 7.90 -7.96 -7.91
C TRP A 61 7.46 -9.22 -8.66
N ASP A 62 6.73 -10.11 -7.99
CA ASP A 62 6.32 -11.41 -8.54
C ASP A 62 5.31 -11.24 -9.70
N TYR A 63 4.42 -10.25 -9.62
CA TYR A 63 3.39 -10.00 -10.64
C TYR A 63 3.82 -9.00 -11.72
N PHE A 64 4.58 -7.96 -11.37
CA PHE A 64 4.87 -6.84 -12.28
C PHE A 64 6.36 -6.64 -12.56
N HIS A 65 7.25 -7.40 -11.91
CA HIS A 65 8.71 -7.26 -12.04
C HIS A 65 9.20 -5.83 -11.81
N TYR A 66 8.56 -5.14 -10.86
CA TYR A 66 8.80 -3.74 -10.57
C TYR A 66 9.37 -3.57 -9.15
N ARG A 67 10.34 -2.66 -8.99
CA ARG A 67 10.76 -2.12 -7.69
C ARG A 67 11.04 -0.64 -7.80
N VAL A 68 10.70 0.11 -6.75
CA VAL A 68 10.76 1.57 -6.69
C VAL A 68 12.20 2.10 -6.79
N ASP A 69 13.17 1.32 -6.35
CA ASP A 69 14.58 1.70 -6.24
C ASP A 69 15.41 1.40 -7.50
N LEU A 70 14.83 0.80 -8.55
CA LEU A 70 15.58 0.35 -9.72
C LEU A 70 15.70 1.42 -10.82
N ASP A 71 14.60 2.10 -11.16
CA ASP A 71 14.56 3.06 -12.26
C ASP A 71 13.53 4.17 -11.98
N PRO A 72 13.95 5.44 -11.85
CA PRO A 72 13.04 6.55 -11.58
C PRO A 72 12.09 6.87 -12.74
N GLU A 73 12.42 6.46 -13.97
CA GLU A 73 11.57 6.68 -15.16
C GLU A 73 10.54 5.56 -15.35
N SER A 74 10.66 4.47 -14.58
CA SER A 74 9.72 3.35 -14.65
C SER A 74 8.34 3.75 -14.09
N VAL A 75 7.28 3.30 -14.76
CA VAL A 75 5.91 3.61 -14.36
C VAL A 75 5.46 2.60 -13.29
N PRO A 76 5.02 3.05 -12.09
CA PRO A 76 4.54 2.15 -11.06
C PRO A 76 3.33 1.30 -11.49
N PRO A 77 3.20 0.07 -10.99
CA PRO A 77 1.96 -0.69 -11.09
C PRO A 77 0.78 0.07 -10.47
N PHE A 78 -0.44 -0.23 -10.91
CA PHE A 78 -1.69 0.42 -10.50
C PHE A 78 -1.86 1.89 -10.88
N THR A 79 -0.90 2.50 -11.58
CA THR A 79 -1.05 3.86 -12.14
C THR A 79 -1.26 3.87 -13.65
N THR A 80 -1.14 2.70 -14.28
CA THR A 80 -1.28 2.51 -15.71
C THR A 80 -2.10 1.26 -15.98
N PHE A 81 -2.59 1.15 -17.21
CA PHE A 81 -3.30 -0.02 -17.72
C PHE A 81 -2.52 -0.59 -18.89
N LYS A 82 -2.32 -1.91 -18.90
CA LYS A 82 -1.65 -2.63 -19.98
C LYS A 82 -2.58 -3.73 -20.50
N THR A 83 -2.72 -3.83 -21.81
CA THR A 83 -3.61 -4.82 -22.44
C THR A 83 -3.08 -6.25 -22.36
N ASP A 84 -1.78 -6.41 -22.07
CA ASP A 84 -1.07 -7.68 -21.91
C ASP A 84 -0.88 -8.09 -20.44
N ASP A 85 -1.51 -7.40 -19.49
CA ASP A 85 -1.54 -7.84 -18.08
C ASP A 85 -2.17 -9.24 -17.99
N ARG A 86 -1.59 -10.11 -17.15
CA ARG A 86 -1.89 -11.56 -17.13
C ARG A 86 -3.36 -11.92 -16.90
N GLY A 87 -4.17 -11.01 -16.38
CA GLY A 87 -5.63 -11.19 -16.23
C GLY A 87 -6.06 -12.35 -15.31
N GLU A 88 -5.13 -13.01 -14.63
CA GLU A 88 -5.34 -14.22 -13.81
C GLU A 88 -6.34 -14.04 -12.66
N PHE A 89 -6.74 -12.80 -12.37
CA PHE A 89 -7.72 -12.42 -11.35
C PHE A 89 -9.16 -12.28 -11.88
N ILE A 90 -9.37 -12.32 -13.20
CA ILE A 90 -10.70 -12.26 -13.84
C ILE A 90 -11.14 -13.71 -14.08
N LEU A 91 -11.96 -14.24 -13.16
CA LEU A 91 -12.63 -15.54 -13.28
C LEU A 91 -13.68 -15.55 -14.39
#